data_AF-A0A5S3W476-F1
#
_entry.id   AF-A0A5S3W476-F1
#
_cell.length_a   1.000
_cell.length_b   1.000
_cell.length_c   1.000
_cell.angle_alpha   90.00
_cell.angle_beta   90.00
_cell.angle_gamma   90.00
#
_symmetry.space_group_name_H-M   'P 1'
#
loop_
_entity.id
_entity.type
_entity.pdbx_description
1 polymer ?
#
loop_
_entity_poly.entity_id
_entity_poly.type
_entity_poly.pdbx_seq_one_letter_code
_entity_poly.pdbx_strand_id
1 'polypeptide(L)'
;MVKTIATFLFTTVICFGAMAGTLFPNLDINDPNLSQDKVMRQCQKSLMHAPQELEAWCDKAYKMGNWQALELVGLHTGDGSRYIAEAKKHAAEGDPDGILALAYVYSTGRFVTKDLKQSIDLYNRYLADNGNKAKEKMRVQMTHKDLYLIYTELGDLEKAAEHKRFLDESNYEKIRKEMFEKQLKDSGISLDN
;
A
#
# COMPACT_ATOMS: atom_id res chain seq x y z
N MET A 1 23.00 -68.71 -3.65
CA MET A 1 23.40 -67.92 -2.46
C MET A 1 23.30 -66.45 -2.84
N VAL A 2 22.14 -65.83 -2.61
CA VAL A 2 21.83 -64.46 -3.06
C VAL A 2 22.22 -63.48 -1.96
N LYS A 3 23.10 -62.52 -2.27
CA LYS A 3 23.46 -61.42 -1.36
C LYS A 3 22.49 -60.27 -1.57
N THR A 4 21.64 -60.01 -0.58
CA THR A 4 20.76 -58.84 -0.56
C THR A 4 21.56 -57.62 -0.11
N ILE A 5 21.71 -56.63 -0.98
CA ILE A 5 22.28 -55.32 -0.64
C ILE A 5 21.13 -54.44 -0.18
N ALA A 6 21.18 -54.00 1.08
CA ALA A 6 20.23 -53.03 1.63
C ALA A 6 20.70 -51.61 1.28
N THR A 7 19.99 -50.92 0.40
CA THR A 7 20.23 -49.52 0.06
C THR A 7 19.46 -48.63 1.02
N PHE A 8 20.17 -47.94 1.91
CA PHE A 8 19.60 -46.90 2.78
C PHE A 8 19.39 -45.62 1.95
N LEU A 9 18.14 -45.26 1.67
CA LEU A 9 17.77 -43.95 1.13
C LEU A 9 17.76 -42.93 2.28
N PHE A 10 18.80 -42.10 2.35
CA PHE A 10 18.81 -40.89 3.17
C PHE A 10 17.94 -39.83 2.47
N THR A 11 16.67 -39.73 2.86
CA THR A 11 15.86 -38.57 2.52
C THR A 11 16.30 -37.40 3.40
N THR A 12 17.16 -36.54 2.85
CA THR A 12 17.42 -35.21 3.42
C THR A 12 16.13 -34.40 3.38
N VAL A 13 15.47 -34.29 4.52
CA VAL A 13 14.41 -33.30 4.74
C VAL A 13 15.08 -31.93 4.73
N ILE A 14 15.03 -31.26 3.58
CA ILE A 14 15.43 -29.84 3.48
C ILE A 14 14.38 -29.07 4.28
N CYS A 15 14.76 -28.69 5.49
CA CYS A 15 13.94 -27.89 6.38
C CYS A 15 13.85 -26.48 5.79
N PHE A 16 12.72 -26.14 5.14
CA PHE A 16 12.43 -24.79 4.62
C PHE A 16 12.29 -23.72 5.73
N GLY A 17 12.51 -24.06 7.00
CA GLY A 17 12.28 -23.17 8.14
C GLY A 17 13.20 -21.95 8.24
N ALA A 18 14.34 -21.92 7.55
CA ALA A 18 15.32 -20.83 7.68
C ALA A 18 14.91 -19.52 6.97
N MET A 19 14.01 -19.58 5.97
CA MET A 19 13.59 -18.41 5.19
C MET A 19 12.35 -17.71 5.75
N ALA A 20 11.61 -18.35 6.67
CA ALA A 20 10.38 -17.77 7.22
C ALA A 20 10.68 -16.65 8.24
N GLY A 21 11.71 -16.83 9.09
CA GLY A 21 12.10 -15.84 10.11
C GLY A 21 12.74 -14.56 9.55
N THR A 22 13.22 -14.57 8.30
CA THR A 22 13.78 -13.38 7.64
C THR A 22 12.68 -12.48 7.05
N LEU A 23 11.58 -13.09 6.59
CA LEU A 23 10.45 -12.37 6.00
C LEU A 23 9.54 -11.76 7.07
N PHE A 24 9.32 -12.48 8.18
CA PHE A 24 8.57 -11.99 9.35
C PHE A 24 9.43 -12.10 10.63
N PRO A 25 10.09 -11.01 11.05
CA PRO A 25 10.95 -11.05 12.22
C PRO A 25 10.10 -11.24 13.48
N ASN A 26 10.53 -12.13 14.37
CA ASN A 26 9.87 -12.36 15.65
C ASN A 26 10.16 -11.17 16.59
N LEU A 27 9.17 -10.33 16.82
CA LEU A 27 9.24 -9.16 17.70
C LEU A 27 8.28 -9.36 18.87
N ASP A 28 8.69 -8.97 20.08
CA ASP A 28 7.77 -8.90 21.20
C ASP A 28 6.84 -7.69 21.02
N ILE A 29 5.56 -7.95 20.80
CA ILE A 29 4.54 -6.90 20.64
C ILE A 29 4.41 -6.02 21.89
N ASN A 30 4.88 -6.46 23.06
CA ASN A 30 4.84 -5.67 24.29
C ASN A 30 6.13 -4.87 24.54
N ASP A 31 7.17 -5.01 23.70
CA ASP A 31 8.40 -4.23 23.86
C ASP A 31 8.08 -2.72 23.75
N PRO A 32 8.33 -1.94 24.83
CA PRO A 32 8.04 -0.51 24.86
C PRO A 32 9.00 0.31 24.00
N ASN A 33 10.13 -0.26 23.56
CA ASN A 33 11.15 0.42 22.76
C ASN A 33 10.92 0.27 21.25
N LEU A 34 9.86 -0.41 20.82
CA LEU A 34 9.53 -0.52 19.41
C LEU A 34 9.12 0.85 18.87
N SER A 35 9.84 1.31 17.84
CA SER A 35 9.49 2.54 17.14
C SER A 35 8.21 2.37 16.31
N GLN A 36 7.52 3.48 16.08
CA GLN A 36 6.33 3.55 15.23
C GLN A 36 6.55 2.88 13.87
N ASP A 37 7.69 3.16 13.22
CA ASP A 37 8.07 2.56 11.93
C ASP A 37 8.24 1.04 11.99
N LYS A 38 8.85 0.52 13.06
CA LYS A 38 9.03 -0.93 13.22
C LYS A 38 7.68 -1.62 13.39
N VAL A 39 6.81 -1.06 14.20
CA VAL A 39 5.45 -1.60 14.42
C VAL A 39 4.64 -1.54 13.14
N MET A 40 4.67 -0.44 12.39
CA MET A 40 3.95 -0.34 11.12
C MET A 40 4.49 -1.33 10.08
N ARG A 41 5.81 -1.51 9.99
CA ARG A 41 6.42 -2.53 9.11
C ARG A 41 6.01 -3.95 9.51
N GLN A 42 5.91 -4.23 10.80
CA GLN A 42 5.45 -5.53 11.29
C GLN A 42 3.97 -5.77 10.93
N CYS A 43 3.11 -4.76 11.10
CA CYS A 43 1.72 -4.77 10.64
C CYS A 43 1.61 -5.06 9.13
N GLN A 44 2.38 -4.36 8.28
CA GLN A 44 2.42 -4.58 6.83
C GLN A 44 2.82 -6.01 6.46
N LYS A 45 3.88 -6.53 7.09
CA LYS A 45 4.37 -7.89 6.84
C LYS A 45 3.38 -8.96 7.32
N SER A 46 2.62 -8.67 8.37
CA SER A 46 1.63 -9.61 8.92
C SER A 46 0.58 -9.99 7.89
N LEU A 47 0.20 -9.09 6.98
CA LEU A 47 -0.81 -9.34 5.96
C LEU A 47 -0.49 -10.57 5.09
N MET A 48 0.78 -10.78 4.77
CA MET A 48 1.21 -11.89 3.91
C MET A 48 1.79 -13.06 4.72
N HIS A 49 2.48 -12.78 5.81
CA HIS A 49 3.32 -13.78 6.49
C HIS A 49 2.77 -14.27 7.82
N ALA A 50 1.86 -13.53 8.46
CA ALA A 50 1.27 -13.88 9.75
C ALA A 50 -0.12 -13.22 9.92
N PRO A 51 -1.12 -13.61 9.09
CA PRO A 51 -2.42 -12.94 9.07
C PRO A 51 -3.12 -12.98 10.44
N GLN A 52 -2.90 -14.02 11.24
CA GLN A 52 -3.42 -14.14 12.61
C GLN A 52 -2.87 -13.09 13.59
N GLU A 53 -1.71 -12.49 13.30
CA GLU A 53 -1.11 -11.44 14.13
C GLU A 53 -1.41 -10.03 13.59
N LEU A 54 -2.01 -9.92 12.41
CA LEU A 54 -2.20 -8.66 11.70
C LEU A 54 -2.97 -7.65 12.54
N GLU A 55 -4.12 -8.05 13.09
CA GLU A 55 -4.98 -7.12 13.84
C GLU A 55 -4.24 -6.55 15.05
N ALA A 56 -3.52 -7.40 15.79
CA ALA A 56 -2.78 -6.97 16.97
C ALA A 56 -1.66 -5.98 16.60
N TRP A 57 -0.86 -6.27 15.58
CA TRP A 57 0.21 -5.39 15.13
C TRP A 57 -0.31 -4.07 14.55
N CYS A 58 -1.38 -4.13 13.76
CA CYS A 58 -1.98 -2.94 13.15
C CYS A 58 -2.73 -2.07 14.18
N ASP A 59 -3.37 -2.67 15.18
CA ASP A 59 -3.96 -1.94 16.31
C ASP A 59 -2.87 -1.29 17.18
N LYS A 60 -1.72 -1.94 17.38
CA LYS A 60 -0.58 -1.29 18.02
C LYS A 60 -0.07 -0.11 17.18
N ALA A 61 0.06 -0.28 15.86
CA ALA A 61 0.48 0.80 14.96
C ALA A 61 -0.49 1.98 15.01
N TYR A 62 -1.80 1.72 15.06
CA TYR A 62 -2.85 2.72 15.21
C TYR A 62 -2.75 3.45 16.55
N LYS A 63 -2.60 2.74 17.68
CA LYS A 63 -2.40 3.34 19.01
C LYS A 63 -1.14 4.22 19.08
N MET A 64 -0.17 3.97 18.21
CA MET A 64 1.04 4.77 18.04
C MET A 64 0.91 5.90 17.01
N GLY A 65 -0.29 6.13 16.47
CA GLY A 65 -0.59 7.25 15.57
C GLY A 65 -0.65 6.93 14.08
N ASN A 66 -0.45 5.67 13.64
CA ASN A 66 -0.61 5.28 12.24
C ASN A 66 -2.04 4.81 11.97
N TRP A 67 -2.97 5.72 11.76
CA TRP A 67 -4.36 5.36 11.45
C TRP A 67 -4.50 4.60 10.11
N GLN A 68 -3.56 4.78 9.17
CA GLN A 68 -3.54 4.04 7.91
C GLN A 68 -3.33 2.53 8.11
N ALA A 69 -2.80 2.10 9.27
CA ALA A 69 -2.70 0.67 9.60
C ALA A 69 -4.07 -0.04 9.60
N LEU A 70 -5.15 0.70 9.86
CA LEU A 70 -6.51 0.19 9.84
C LEU A 70 -6.96 -0.24 8.44
N GLU A 71 -6.33 0.25 7.36
CA GLU A 71 -6.60 -0.24 6.01
C GLU A 71 -6.27 -1.73 5.90
N LEU A 72 -5.14 -2.16 6.47
CA LEU A 72 -4.69 -3.55 6.43
C LEU A 72 -5.63 -4.46 7.22
N VAL A 73 -6.18 -3.96 8.35
CA VAL A 73 -7.24 -4.65 9.10
C VAL A 73 -8.49 -4.79 8.24
N GLY A 74 -8.91 -3.73 7.55
CA GLY A 74 -10.05 -3.79 6.63
C GLY A 74 -9.83 -4.75 5.46
N LEU A 75 -8.63 -4.78 4.88
CA LEU A 75 -8.28 -5.71 3.81
C LEU A 75 -8.28 -7.17 4.29
N HIS A 76 -7.88 -7.40 5.55
CA HIS A 76 -7.87 -8.74 6.15
C HIS A 76 -9.28 -9.25 6.50
N THR A 77 -10.11 -8.38 7.10
CA THR A 77 -11.43 -8.74 7.66
C THR A 77 -12.58 -8.53 6.68
N GLY A 78 -12.38 -7.71 5.65
CA GLY A 78 -13.45 -7.18 4.79
C GLY A 78 -14.19 -5.98 5.38
N ASP A 79 -13.97 -5.63 6.65
CA ASP A 79 -14.60 -4.48 7.30
C ASP A 79 -13.65 -3.28 7.39
N GLY A 80 -13.78 -2.37 6.44
CA GLY A 80 -13.01 -1.12 6.44
C GLY A 80 -13.61 0.02 7.26
N SER A 81 -14.68 -0.20 8.03
CA SER A 81 -15.42 0.88 8.71
C SER A 81 -14.54 1.77 9.59
N ARG A 82 -13.60 1.17 10.34
CA ARG A 82 -12.62 1.87 11.17
C ARG A 82 -11.69 2.77 10.34
N TYR A 83 -11.18 2.25 9.23
CA TYR A 83 -10.33 3.01 8.31
C TYR A 83 -11.08 4.19 7.67
N ILE A 84 -12.33 3.97 7.23
CA ILE A 84 -13.16 5.04 6.66
C ILE A 84 -13.47 6.12 7.68
N ALA A 85 -13.72 5.74 8.94
CA ALA A 85 -13.98 6.70 10.01
C ALA A 85 -12.78 7.63 10.24
N GLU A 86 -11.57 7.09 10.32
CA GLU A 86 -10.35 7.91 10.45
C GLU A 86 -10.09 8.75 9.19
N ALA A 87 -10.23 8.18 7.99
CA ALA A 87 -10.07 8.93 6.74
C ALA A 87 -11.03 10.13 6.66
N LYS A 88 -12.29 9.97 7.10
CA LYS A 88 -13.27 11.07 7.21
C LYS A 88 -12.85 12.15 8.20
N LYS A 89 -12.36 11.76 9.37
CA LYS A 89 -11.87 12.69 10.39
C LYS A 89 -10.70 13.52 9.84
N HIS A 90 -9.68 12.86 9.30
CA HIS A 90 -8.51 13.50 8.70
C HIS A 90 -8.90 14.42 7.51
N ALA A 91 -9.80 13.96 6.63
CA ALA A 91 -10.27 14.78 5.50
C ALA A 91 -11.07 16.02 5.94
N ALA A 92 -11.80 15.95 7.05
CA ALA A 92 -12.52 17.09 7.63
C ALA A 92 -11.55 18.14 8.18
N GLU A 93 -10.40 17.71 8.71
CA GLU A 93 -9.32 18.57 9.18
C GLU A 93 -8.45 19.14 8.03
N GLY A 94 -8.70 18.73 6.79
CA GLY A 94 -7.93 19.15 5.62
C GLY A 94 -6.59 18.41 5.45
N ASP A 95 -6.40 17.30 6.16
CA ASP A 95 -5.23 16.44 6.01
C ASP A 95 -5.24 15.78 4.62
N PRO A 96 -4.19 16.00 3.80
CA PRO A 96 -4.04 15.36 2.50
C PRO A 96 -4.17 13.83 2.54
N ASP A 97 -3.68 13.16 3.59
CA ASP A 97 -3.71 11.70 3.67
C ASP A 97 -5.16 11.19 3.82
N GLY A 98 -5.99 11.88 4.61
CA GLY A 98 -7.42 11.56 4.74
C GLY A 98 -8.21 11.83 3.45
N ILE A 99 -7.93 12.95 2.79
CA ILE A 99 -8.60 13.32 1.52
C ILE A 99 -8.31 12.28 0.45
N LEU A 100 -7.03 11.93 0.25
CA LEU A 100 -6.62 10.95 -0.76
C LEU A 100 -7.12 9.53 -0.44
N ALA A 101 -7.09 9.12 0.83
CA ALA A 101 -7.63 7.85 1.27
C ALA A 101 -9.12 7.70 0.91
N LEU A 102 -9.93 8.74 1.20
CA LEU A 102 -11.36 8.72 0.83
C LEU A 102 -11.57 8.76 -0.68
N ALA A 103 -10.81 9.58 -1.40
CA ALA A 103 -10.91 9.66 -2.85
C ALA A 103 -10.67 8.28 -3.50
N TYR A 104 -9.65 7.57 -3.01
CA TYR A 104 -9.30 6.23 -3.46
C TYR A 104 -10.35 5.18 -3.08
N VAL A 105 -10.88 5.23 -1.86
CA VAL A 105 -11.98 4.38 -1.40
C VAL A 105 -13.19 4.50 -2.31
N TYR A 106 -13.60 5.72 -2.65
CA TYR A 106 -14.73 5.95 -3.54
C TYR A 106 -14.45 5.61 -5.00
N SER A 107 -13.22 5.83 -5.51
CA SER A 107 -12.87 5.47 -6.90
C SER A 107 -12.88 3.97 -7.12
N THR A 108 -12.46 3.20 -6.11
CA THR A 108 -12.34 1.74 -6.22
C THR A 108 -13.58 1.00 -5.72
N GLY A 109 -14.43 1.63 -4.91
CA GLY A 109 -15.46 0.94 -4.15
C GLY A 109 -14.88 0.04 -3.05
N ARG A 110 -13.65 0.32 -2.58
CA ARG A 110 -13.05 -0.42 -1.48
C ARG A 110 -13.80 -0.08 -0.19
N PHE A 111 -14.38 -1.09 0.46
CA PHE A 111 -15.18 -0.98 1.69
C PHE A 111 -16.52 -0.23 1.59
N VAL A 112 -16.79 0.44 0.47
CA VAL A 112 -17.99 1.26 0.26
C VAL A 112 -18.53 1.05 -1.15
N THR A 113 -19.73 1.54 -1.43
CA THR A 113 -20.21 1.60 -2.82
C THR A 113 -19.35 2.58 -3.61
N LYS A 114 -18.88 2.15 -4.80
CA LYS A 114 -18.10 2.99 -5.70
C LYS A 114 -18.87 4.28 -6.05
N ASP A 115 -18.23 5.43 -5.88
CA ASP A 115 -18.79 6.75 -6.17
C ASP A 115 -17.72 7.62 -6.86
N LEU A 116 -17.67 7.55 -8.19
CA LEU A 116 -16.68 8.28 -8.97
C LEU A 116 -16.85 9.80 -8.84
N LYS A 117 -18.06 10.30 -8.64
CA LYS A 117 -18.30 11.74 -8.48
C LYS A 117 -17.67 12.23 -7.18
N GLN A 118 -17.95 11.56 -6.07
CA GLN A 118 -17.37 11.92 -4.78
C GLN A 118 -15.84 11.77 -4.78
N SER A 119 -15.32 10.76 -5.48
CA SER A 119 -13.87 10.60 -5.67
C SER A 119 -13.25 11.78 -6.42
N ILE A 120 -13.83 12.19 -7.55
CA ILE A 120 -13.37 13.34 -8.34
C ILE A 120 -13.36 14.61 -7.49
N ASP A 121 -14.43 14.87 -6.73
CA ASP A 121 -14.53 16.06 -5.87
C ASP A 121 -13.40 16.11 -4.83
N LEU A 122 -13.09 14.97 -4.21
CA LEU A 122 -12.01 14.86 -3.22
C LEU A 122 -10.62 15.01 -3.86
N TYR A 123 -10.37 14.38 -5.00
CA TYR A 123 -9.11 14.54 -5.72
C TYR A 123 -8.89 15.98 -6.20
N ASN A 124 -9.93 16.63 -6.73
CA ASN A 124 -9.87 18.03 -7.13
C ASN A 124 -9.61 18.96 -5.94
N ARG A 125 -10.26 18.71 -4.78
CA ARG A 125 -9.97 19.43 -3.54
C ARG A 125 -8.51 19.27 -3.14
N TYR A 126 -7.98 18.04 -3.15
CA TYR A 126 -6.57 17.80 -2.85
C TYR A 126 -5.65 18.58 -3.81
N LEU A 127 -5.91 18.57 -5.11
CA LEU A 127 -5.11 19.31 -6.10
C LEU A 127 -5.19 20.82 -5.90
N ALA A 128 -6.35 21.37 -5.57
CA ALA A 128 -6.51 22.79 -5.27
C ALA A 128 -5.65 23.22 -4.06
N ASP A 129 -5.65 22.41 -3.00
CA ASP A 129 -4.96 22.72 -1.74
C ASP A 129 -3.45 22.43 -1.80
N ASN A 130 -3.01 21.51 -2.68
CA ASN A 130 -1.66 20.92 -2.65
C ASN A 130 -0.90 20.93 -3.98
N GLY A 131 -1.53 21.29 -5.11
CA GLY A 131 -0.98 21.16 -6.46
C GLY A 131 0.39 21.82 -6.68
N ASN A 132 0.65 22.92 -5.96
CA ASN A 132 1.90 23.70 -6.08
C ASN A 132 2.93 23.38 -4.99
N LYS A 133 2.66 22.44 -4.08
CA LYS A 133 3.57 22.12 -2.97
C LYS A 133 4.64 21.13 -3.45
N ALA A 134 5.90 21.55 -3.44
CA ALA A 134 7.01 20.70 -3.91
C ALA A 134 7.08 19.33 -3.19
N LYS A 135 6.80 19.29 -1.89
CA LYS A 135 6.75 18.04 -1.10
C LYS A 135 5.64 17.08 -1.55
N GLU A 136 4.60 17.60 -2.21
CA GLU A 136 3.43 16.86 -2.69
C GLU A 136 3.56 16.41 -4.14
N LYS A 137 4.65 16.78 -4.83
CA LYS A 137 4.82 16.60 -6.29
C LYS A 137 4.44 15.20 -6.76
N MET A 138 4.93 14.15 -6.09
CA MET A 138 4.63 12.76 -6.46
C MET A 138 3.15 12.43 -6.28
N ARG A 139 2.55 12.81 -5.14
CA ARG A 139 1.13 12.57 -4.87
C ARG A 139 0.22 13.36 -5.81
N VAL A 140 0.61 14.57 -6.20
CA VAL A 140 -0.06 15.36 -7.25
C VAL A 140 -0.05 14.60 -8.57
N GLN A 141 1.11 14.10 -9.02
CA GLN A 141 1.20 13.31 -10.24
C GLN A 141 0.33 12.04 -10.17
N MET A 142 0.36 11.32 -9.05
CA MET A 142 -0.52 10.16 -8.84
C MET A 142 -2.01 10.53 -8.88
N THR A 143 -2.39 11.68 -8.31
CA THR A 143 -3.77 12.15 -8.34
C THR A 143 -4.23 12.49 -9.76
N HIS A 144 -3.37 13.12 -10.58
CA HIS A 144 -3.66 13.33 -11.99
C HIS A 144 -3.81 12.00 -12.75
N LYS A 145 -3.05 10.97 -12.40
CA LYS A 145 -3.23 9.62 -12.95
C LYS A 145 -4.56 9.00 -12.56
N ASP A 146 -4.95 9.10 -11.30
CA ASP A 146 -6.23 8.57 -10.83
C ASP A 146 -7.41 9.27 -11.53
N LEU A 147 -7.37 10.61 -11.62
CA LEU A 147 -8.37 11.38 -12.36
C LEU A 147 -8.40 11.03 -13.85
N TYR A 148 -7.24 10.86 -14.51
CA TYR A 148 -7.19 10.38 -15.89
C TYR A 148 -7.92 9.05 -16.07
N LEU A 149 -7.69 8.08 -15.19
CA LEU A 149 -8.35 6.77 -15.25
C LEU A 149 -9.86 6.88 -15.01
N ILE A 150 -10.27 7.68 -14.03
CA ILE A 150 -11.69 7.90 -13.71
C ILE A 150 -12.41 8.57 -14.89
N TYR A 151 -11.87 9.65 -15.44
CA TYR A 151 -12.51 10.33 -16.58
C TYR A 151 -12.53 9.47 -17.84
N THR A 152 -11.51 8.63 -18.04
CA THR A 152 -11.51 7.62 -19.11
C THR A 152 -12.65 6.61 -18.91
N GLU A 153 -12.86 6.12 -17.68
CA GLU A 153 -13.96 5.21 -17.34
C GLU A 153 -15.33 5.85 -17.59
N LEU A 154 -15.47 7.14 -17.28
CA LEU A 154 -16.70 7.90 -17.52
C LEU A 154 -16.94 8.28 -18.99
N GLY A 155 -15.94 8.10 -19.87
CA GLY A 155 -16.00 8.53 -21.26
C GLY A 155 -15.84 10.04 -21.46
N ASP A 156 -15.41 10.79 -20.43
CA ASP A 156 -15.09 12.21 -20.53
C ASP A 156 -13.68 12.39 -21.09
N LEU A 157 -13.58 12.33 -22.42
CA LEU A 157 -12.31 12.39 -23.13
C LEU A 157 -11.62 13.75 -23.01
N GLU A 158 -12.37 14.83 -22.81
CA GLU A 158 -11.81 16.18 -22.65
C GLU A 158 -11.03 16.25 -21.32
N LYS A 159 -11.67 15.84 -20.22
CA LYS A 159 -11.01 15.82 -18.91
C LYS A 159 -9.90 14.79 -18.84
N ALA A 160 -10.08 13.62 -19.43
CA ALA A 160 -9.00 12.63 -19.53
C ALA A 160 -7.78 13.21 -20.26
N ALA A 161 -7.97 13.91 -21.39
CA ALA A 161 -6.87 14.54 -22.12
C ALA A 161 -6.15 15.63 -21.31
N GLU A 162 -6.88 16.42 -20.51
CA GLU A 162 -6.32 17.42 -19.59
C GLU A 162 -5.32 16.78 -18.61
N HIS A 163 -5.75 15.74 -17.90
CA HIS A 163 -4.89 15.06 -16.93
C HIS A 163 -3.75 14.29 -17.59
N LYS A 164 -3.96 13.70 -18.77
CA LYS A 164 -2.91 13.06 -19.54
C LYS A 164 -1.81 14.05 -19.94
N ARG A 165 -2.19 15.24 -20.42
CA ARG A 165 -1.24 16.29 -20.80
C ARG A 165 -0.35 16.69 -19.61
N PHE A 166 -0.93 16.87 -18.44
CA PHE A 166 -0.16 17.13 -17.22
C PHE A 166 0.87 16.03 -16.93
N LEU A 167 0.47 14.75 -17.03
CA LEU A 167 1.36 13.61 -16.78
C LEU A 167 2.55 13.59 -17.76
N ASP A 168 2.26 13.84 -19.04
CA ASP A 168 3.27 13.89 -20.10
C ASP A 168 4.25 15.07 -19.87
N GLU A 169 3.75 16.26 -19.54
CA GLU A 169 4.57 17.44 -19.21
C GLU A 169 5.40 17.26 -17.93
N SER A 170 4.88 16.52 -16.95
CA SER A 170 5.57 16.28 -15.67
C SER A 170 6.63 15.17 -15.73
N ASN A 171 6.80 14.50 -16.88
CA ASN A 171 7.63 13.30 -17.05
C ASN A 171 7.31 12.18 -16.05
N TYR A 172 6.04 12.05 -15.64
CA TYR A 172 5.63 11.13 -14.57
C TYR A 172 6.05 9.68 -14.81
N GLU A 173 5.81 9.15 -16.03
CA GLU A 173 6.10 7.75 -16.35
C GLU A 173 7.61 7.44 -16.28
N LYS A 174 8.45 8.37 -16.71
CA LYS A 174 9.91 8.25 -16.61
C LYS A 174 10.35 8.20 -15.15
N ILE A 175 9.90 9.16 -14.34
CA ILE A 175 10.23 9.24 -12.91
C ILE A 175 9.77 7.97 -12.18
N ARG A 176 8.54 7.50 -12.45
CA ARG A 176 7.99 6.29 -11.84
C ARG A 176 8.85 5.07 -12.17
N LYS A 177 9.29 4.94 -13.44
CA LYS A 177 10.15 3.84 -13.88
C LYS A 177 11.51 3.88 -13.18
N GLU A 178 12.18 5.03 -13.15
CA GLU A 178 13.48 5.20 -12.48
C GLU A 178 13.39 4.90 -10.97
N MET A 179 12.29 5.32 -10.32
CA MET A 179 12.04 4.98 -8.91
C MET A 179 11.87 3.47 -8.69
N PHE A 180 11.13 2.80 -9.56
CA PHE A 180 10.92 1.36 -9.47
C PHE A 180 12.22 0.58 -9.70
N GLU A 181 13.00 0.95 -10.71
CA GLU A 181 14.32 0.36 -10.98
C GLU A 181 15.27 0.54 -9.79
N LYS A 182 15.27 1.72 -9.18
CA LYS A 182 16.04 1.98 -7.96
C LYS A 182 15.60 1.07 -6.81
N GLN A 183 14.29 0.93 -6.57
CA GLN A 183 13.76 0.06 -5.52
C GLN A 183 14.15 -1.41 -5.72
N LEU A 184 14.13 -1.89 -6.96
CA LEU A 184 14.57 -3.25 -7.29
C LEU A 184 16.05 -3.44 -7.00
N LYS A 185 16.88 -2.49 -7.46
CA LYS A 185 18.32 -2.50 -7.19
C LYS A 185 18.64 -2.48 -5.70
N ASP A 186 17.96 -1.60 -4.95
CA ASP A 186 18.10 -1.50 -3.49
C ASP A 186 17.64 -2.78 -2.77
N SER A 187 16.74 -3.54 -3.40
CA SER A 187 16.28 -4.86 -2.93
C SER A 187 17.16 -6.02 -3.40
N GLY A 188 18.29 -5.75 -4.07
CA GLY A 188 19.18 -6.78 -4.61
C GLY A 188 18.66 -7.51 -5.84
N ILE A 189 17.60 -7.00 -6.47
CA ILE A 189 17.01 -7.54 -7.70
C ILE A 189 17.58 -6.74 -8.87
N SER A 190 18.46 -7.35 -9.67
CA SER A 190 18.88 -6.75 -10.94
C SER A 190 17.91 -7.14 -12.06
N LEU A 191 17.56 -6.17 -12.92
CA LEU A 191 16.81 -6.42 -14.15
C LEU A 191 17.74 -6.69 -15.35
N ASP A 192 19.05 -6.76 -15.14
CA ASP A 192 20.02 -7.05 -16.19
C ASP A 192 19.89 -8.52 -16.62
N ASN A 193 19.22 -8.74 -17.75
CA ASN A 193 19.31 -9.93 -18.61
C ASN A 193 19.62 -9.48 -20.03
#